data_AF-A0A9P9K8N7-F1
#
_entry.id   AF-A0A9P9K8N7-F1
#
_cell.length_a   1.000
_cell.length_b   1.000
_cell.length_c   1.000
_cell.angle_alpha   90.00
_cell.angle_beta   90.00
_cell.angle_gamma   90.00
#
_symmetry.space_group_name_H-M   'P 1'
#
loop_
_entity.id
_entity.type
_entity.pdbx_description
1 polymer ?
#
loop_
_entity_poly.entity_id
_entity_poly.type
_entity_poly.pdbx_seq_one_letter_code
_entity_poly.pdbx_strand_id
1 'polypeptide(L)'
;MVGTSVWEYVFIRKCIFLLHLIAPLSVAYSLVGWLIHILLHAPRILKVWLALEVAFYLLFYLPRKAYLQRATTHPTIASRNDRQRLFWRCHGNIPDPDRFLTKWFRDAPAAEIKRENAKDFYRWAFLNIAEPDPAYDEELEYYTGEMEKLLGRKLEPGRGNAKCLRLTLDKVEMLHRSLTWYLCVFIVDTITSICLRYYSFDFHRTSLLRFLTIFPSRLLTFFTTYHSPAKTLTYWYRPHTSRTRLPILFIHGIGIGLYPYIKFLADLNAEDGKDPLGRQGAAARTSPHFDEST
;
A
#
# COMPACT_ATOMS: atom_id res chain seq x y z
N MET A 1 -13.76 -7.71 -9.80
CA MET A 1 -13.48 -6.26 -9.97
C MET A 1 -14.76 -5.53 -9.64
N VAL A 2 -14.70 -4.41 -8.91
CA VAL A 2 -15.84 -3.50 -8.77
C VAL A 2 -16.32 -3.17 -10.18
N GLY A 3 -17.62 -3.35 -10.47
CA GLY A 3 -18.13 -3.18 -11.82
C GLY A 3 -17.95 -1.74 -12.32
N THR A 4 -18.01 -1.60 -13.64
CA THR A 4 -17.77 -0.34 -14.35
C THR A 4 -19.01 0.56 -14.38
N SER A 5 -20.07 0.22 -13.63
CA SER A 5 -21.31 0.97 -13.69
C SER A 5 -21.21 2.29 -12.91
N VAL A 6 -21.89 3.32 -13.42
CA VAL A 6 -22.02 4.62 -12.74
C VAL A 6 -22.65 4.45 -11.35
N TRP A 7 -23.58 3.52 -11.19
CA TRP A 7 -24.25 3.23 -9.93
C TRP A 7 -23.30 2.67 -8.86
N GLU A 8 -22.42 1.74 -9.24
CA GLU A 8 -21.40 1.21 -8.32
C GLU A 8 -20.40 2.31 -7.93
N TYR A 9 -20.00 3.16 -8.88
CA TYR A 9 -19.14 4.30 -8.58
C TYR A 9 -19.80 5.26 -7.57
N VAL A 10 -21.06 5.63 -7.80
CA VAL A 10 -21.83 6.49 -6.89
C VAL A 10 -21.98 5.83 -5.52
N PHE A 11 -22.28 4.54 -5.46
CA PHE A 11 -22.39 3.77 -4.23
C PHE A 11 -21.08 3.81 -3.44
N ILE A 12 -19.94 3.51 -4.08
CA ILE A 12 -18.62 3.53 -3.42
C ILE A 12 -18.27 4.92 -2.94
N ARG A 13 -18.49 5.96 -3.76
CA ARG A 13 -18.25 7.36 -3.34
C ARG A 13 -19.09 7.74 -2.13
N LYS A 14 -20.36 7.33 -2.08
CA LYS A 14 -21.23 7.52 -0.91
C LYS A 14 -20.70 6.78 0.32
N CYS A 15 -20.31 5.51 0.20
CA CYS A 15 -19.73 4.74 1.30
C CYS A 15 -18.45 5.40 1.85
N ILE A 16 -17.55 5.81 0.96
CA ILE A 16 -16.32 6.54 1.32
C ILE A 16 -16.69 7.81 2.07
N PHE A 17 -17.61 8.62 1.54
CA PHE A 17 -18.03 9.87 2.18
C PHE A 17 -18.59 9.64 3.58
N LEU A 18 -19.51 8.68 3.74
CA LEU A 18 -20.12 8.33 5.03
C LEU A 18 -19.06 7.87 6.04
N LEU A 19 -18.11 7.03 5.65
CA LEU A 19 -17.04 6.56 6.53
C LEU A 19 -16.10 7.69 6.97
N HIS A 20 -15.82 8.66 6.09
CA HIS A 20 -15.01 9.83 6.43
C HIS A 20 -15.75 10.81 7.34
N LEU A 21 -17.08 10.83 7.28
CA LEU A 21 -17.92 11.71 8.09
C LEU A 21 -18.02 11.26 9.57
N ILE A 22 -17.70 9.99 9.87
CA ILE A 22 -17.76 9.44 11.24
C ILE A 22 -16.90 10.24 12.22
N ALA A 23 -15.64 10.51 11.89
CA ALA A 23 -14.73 11.23 12.77
C ALA A 23 -15.15 12.69 13.03
N PRO A 24 -15.42 13.54 12.03
CA PRO A 24 -15.86 14.92 12.28
C PRO A 24 -17.20 14.98 13.01
N LEU A 25 -18.15 14.07 12.73
CA LEU A 25 -19.40 13.99 13.50
C LEU A 25 -19.16 13.57 14.95
N SER A 26 -18.25 12.64 15.20
CA SER A 26 -17.91 12.21 16.56
C SER A 26 -17.29 13.35 17.37
N VAL A 27 -16.41 14.14 16.76
CA VAL A 27 -15.80 15.33 17.37
C VAL A 27 -16.86 16.41 17.62
N ALA A 28 -17.66 16.75 16.60
CA ALA A 28 -18.71 17.77 16.73
C ALA A 28 -19.74 17.40 17.81
N TYR A 29 -20.18 16.15 17.85
CA TYR A 29 -21.10 15.64 18.87
C TYR A 29 -20.48 15.76 20.28
N SER A 30 -19.21 15.39 20.44
CA SER A 30 -18.51 15.45 21.73
C SER A 30 -18.31 16.89 22.21
N LEU A 31 -18.00 17.83 21.30
CA LEU A 31 -17.85 19.26 21.61
C LEU A 31 -19.20 19.91 21.99
N VAL A 32 -20.26 19.65 21.22
CA VAL A 32 -21.60 20.18 21.51
C VAL A 32 -22.14 19.63 22.82
N GLY A 33 -21.94 18.34 23.09
CA GLY A 33 -22.34 17.73 24.36
C GLY A 33 -21.53 18.23 25.57
N TRP A 34 -20.33 18.74 25.37
CA TRP A 34 -19.52 19.41 26.40
C TRP A 34 -19.97 20.86 26.64
N LEU A 35 -20.29 21.60 25.57
CA LEU A 35 -20.71 23.00 25.62
C LEU A 35 -22.17 23.18 26.10
N ILE A 36 -23.05 22.25 25.73
CA ILE A 36 -24.47 22.26 26.07
C ILE A 36 -24.70 21.01 26.94
N HIS A 37 -24.73 21.19 28.26
CA HIS A 37 -24.82 20.10 29.24
C HIS A 37 -26.07 19.19 29.10
N ILE A 38 -26.98 19.43 28.14
CA ILE A 38 -28.24 18.69 27.95
C ILE A 38 -28.59 18.53 26.46
N LEU A 39 -29.21 17.37 26.14
CA LEU A 39 -30.19 17.12 25.06
C LEU A 39 -29.82 16.23 23.86
N LEU A 40 -28.85 15.32 23.96
CA LEU A 40 -28.80 14.17 23.04
C LEU A 40 -29.00 12.87 23.82
N HIS A 41 -30.23 12.37 23.79
CA HIS A 41 -30.63 11.03 24.25
C HIS A 41 -30.10 9.97 23.26
N ALA A 42 -28.78 9.96 23.03
CA ALA A 42 -28.13 8.86 22.35
C ALA A 42 -28.01 7.66 23.33
N PRO A 43 -28.17 6.42 22.84
CA PRO A 43 -27.93 5.24 23.66
C PRO A 43 -26.49 5.26 24.19
N ARG A 44 -26.29 4.75 25.42
CA ARG A 44 -24.96 4.75 26.08
C ARG A 44 -23.86 4.17 25.20
N ILE A 45 -24.17 3.11 24.46
CA ILE A 45 -23.26 2.44 23.51
C ILE A 45 -22.77 3.42 22.44
N LEU A 46 -23.66 4.21 21.86
CA LEU A 46 -23.30 5.19 20.83
C LEU A 46 -22.41 6.29 21.41
N LYS A 47 -22.70 6.79 22.62
CA LYS A 47 -21.86 7.79 23.29
C LYS A 47 -20.44 7.27 23.53
N VAL A 48 -20.32 6.04 24.03
CA VAL A 48 -19.02 5.37 24.23
C VAL A 48 -18.29 5.21 22.88
N TRP A 49 -18.99 4.79 21.84
CA TRP A 49 -18.41 4.62 20.50
C TRP A 49 -17.86 5.93 19.92
N LEU A 50 -18.65 7.01 19.98
CA LEU A 50 -18.21 8.34 19.52
C LEU A 50 -17.01 8.84 20.32
N ALA A 51 -16.98 8.60 21.64
CA ALA A 51 -15.83 8.93 22.48
C ALA A 51 -14.58 8.12 22.09
N LEU A 52 -14.73 6.82 21.76
CA LEU A 52 -13.64 5.99 21.26
C LEU A 52 -13.12 6.47 19.90
N GLU A 53 -13.99 6.89 18.98
CA GLU A 53 -13.59 7.49 17.70
C GLU A 53 -12.79 8.79 17.90
N VAL A 54 -13.22 9.67 18.82
CA VAL A 54 -12.48 10.89 19.15
C VAL A 54 -11.13 10.57 19.79
N ALA A 55 -11.10 9.65 20.77
CA ALA A 55 -9.86 9.21 21.40
C ALA A 55 -8.90 8.57 20.38
N PHE A 56 -9.42 7.75 19.46
CA PHE A 56 -8.63 7.16 18.38
C PHE A 56 -8.06 8.23 17.45
N TYR A 57 -8.88 9.22 17.07
CA TYR A 57 -8.44 10.33 16.23
C TYR A 57 -7.30 11.13 16.89
N LEU A 58 -7.48 11.52 18.15
CA LEU A 58 -6.52 12.38 18.87
C LEU A 58 -5.27 11.64 19.34
N LEU A 59 -5.41 10.42 19.88
CA LEU A 59 -4.32 9.71 20.54
C LEU A 59 -3.55 8.78 19.59
N PHE A 60 -4.17 8.28 18.52
CA PHE A 60 -3.51 7.38 17.58
C PHE A 60 -3.27 8.04 16.23
N TYR A 61 -4.31 8.59 15.59
CA TYR A 61 -4.17 9.11 14.23
C TYR A 61 -3.29 10.36 14.15
N LEU A 62 -3.49 11.37 14.99
CA LEU A 62 -2.68 12.60 14.93
C LEU A 62 -1.19 12.35 15.21
N PRO A 63 -0.79 11.64 16.28
CA PRO A 63 0.62 11.35 16.53
C PRO A 63 1.24 10.49 15.42
N ARG A 64 0.52 9.48 14.95
CA ARG A 64 0.98 8.62 13.85
C ARG A 64 1.11 9.38 12.54
N LYS A 65 0.18 10.30 12.23
CA LYS A 65 0.29 11.19 11.08
C LYS A 65 1.52 12.07 11.22
N ALA A 66 1.75 12.68 12.38
CA ALA A 66 2.94 13.51 12.60
C ALA A 66 4.25 12.70 12.46
N TYR A 67 4.27 11.45 12.90
CA TYR A 67 5.42 10.55 12.76
C TYR A 67 5.66 10.13 11.30
N LEU A 68 4.64 9.61 10.62
CA LEU A 68 4.76 9.08 9.24
C LEU A 68 4.95 10.18 8.18
N GLN A 69 4.64 11.44 8.49
CA GLN A 69 4.89 12.58 7.60
C GLN A 69 6.30 13.19 7.78
N ARG A 70 7.14 12.61 8.65
CA ARG A 70 8.54 13.01 8.78
C ARG A 70 9.30 12.60 7.52
N ALA A 71 10.36 13.36 7.21
CA ALA A 71 11.27 12.98 6.13
C ALA A 71 11.85 11.59 6.44
N THR A 72 11.73 10.69 5.48
CA THR A 72 12.26 9.33 5.60
C THR A 72 13.77 9.32 5.39
N THR A 73 14.48 8.51 6.17
CA THR A 73 15.89 8.23 5.90
C THR A 73 15.98 7.42 4.61
N HIS A 74 16.69 7.95 3.62
CA HIS A 74 16.91 7.24 2.36
C HIS A 74 18.17 6.37 2.45
N PRO A 75 18.19 5.23 1.75
CA PRO A 75 19.40 4.44 1.63
C PRO A 75 20.52 5.27 1.00
N THR A 76 21.77 4.88 1.27
CA THR A 76 22.93 5.54 0.70
C THR A 76 22.86 5.55 -0.83
N ILE A 77 23.23 6.67 -1.43
CA ILE A 77 23.22 6.82 -2.89
C ILE A 77 24.16 5.77 -3.50
N ALA A 78 23.64 4.97 -4.41
CA ALA A 78 24.41 3.94 -5.11
C ALA A 78 25.56 4.57 -5.93
N SER A 79 26.57 3.80 -6.30
CA SER A 79 27.69 4.32 -7.11
C SER A 79 27.21 4.82 -8.49
N ARG A 80 27.94 5.76 -9.11
CA ARG A 80 27.62 6.27 -10.46
C ARG A 80 27.47 5.14 -11.49
N ASN A 81 28.35 4.14 -11.42
CA ASN A 81 28.31 2.98 -12.32
C ASN A 81 27.06 2.12 -12.13
N ASP A 82 26.63 1.91 -10.88
CA ASP A 82 25.42 1.15 -10.59
C ASP A 82 24.16 1.89 -11.02
N ARG A 83 24.11 3.22 -10.82
CA ARG A 83 23.02 4.07 -11.30
C ARG A 83 22.93 4.05 -12.82
N GLN A 84 24.05 4.18 -13.52
CA GLN A 84 24.06 4.11 -14.99
C GLN A 84 23.64 2.73 -15.51
N ARG A 85 24.04 1.65 -14.84
CA ARG A 85 23.59 0.29 -15.17
C ARG A 85 22.08 0.15 -14.97
N LEU A 86 21.54 0.70 -13.89
CA LEU A 86 20.10 0.70 -13.63
C LEU A 86 19.36 1.55 -14.68
N PHE A 87 19.90 2.72 -15.02
CA PHE A 87 19.37 3.58 -16.06
C PHE A 87 19.20 2.84 -17.38
N TRP A 88 20.26 2.17 -17.87
CA TRP A 88 20.20 1.44 -19.13
C TRP A 88 19.22 0.26 -19.10
N ARG A 89 19.11 -0.44 -17.96
CA ARG A 89 18.11 -1.50 -17.79
C ARG A 89 16.70 -0.94 -17.86
N CYS A 90 16.43 0.21 -17.24
CA CYS A 90 15.13 0.86 -17.31
C CYS A 90 14.86 1.38 -18.72
N HIS A 91 15.81 2.12 -19.30
CA HIS A 91 15.72 2.77 -20.60
C HIS A 91 15.46 1.78 -21.76
N GLY A 92 16.17 0.64 -21.76
CA GLY A 92 15.98 -0.41 -22.77
C GLY A 92 14.64 -1.16 -22.69
N ASN A 93 13.86 -0.96 -21.62
CA ASN A 93 12.54 -1.57 -21.42
C ASN A 93 11.39 -0.56 -21.57
N ILE A 94 11.64 0.60 -22.19
CA ILE A 94 10.61 1.61 -22.46
C ILE A 94 10.04 1.38 -23.87
N PRO A 95 8.84 0.79 -24.01
CA PRO A 95 8.24 0.57 -25.33
C PRO A 95 7.67 1.85 -25.96
N ASP A 96 7.19 2.78 -25.13
CA ASP A 96 6.57 4.03 -25.55
C ASP A 96 7.11 5.18 -24.67
N PRO A 97 8.10 5.95 -25.18
CA PRO A 97 8.78 6.97 -24.39
C PRO A 97 7.90 8.18 -24.06
N ASP A 98 7.00 8.56 -24.97
CA ASP A 98 6.04 9.65 -24.75
C ASP A 98 5.09 9.30 -23.61
N ARG A 99 4.45 8.12 -23.70
CA ARG A 99 3.54 7.65 -22.66
C ARG A 99 4.25 7.41 -21.34
N PHE A 100 5.48 6.90 -21.37
CA PHE A 100 6.29 6.71 -20.18
C PHE A 100 6.48 8.04 -19.43
N LEU A 101 6.95 9.08 -20.11
CA LEU A 101 7.13 10.39 -19.48
C LEU A 101 5.80 10.96 -19.02
N THR A 102 4.79 11.07 -19.89
CA THR A 102 3.50 11.64 -19.53
C THR A 102 2.89 10.97 -18.29
N LYS A 103 3.00 9.64 -18.14
CA LYS A 103 2.54 8.93 -16.95
C LYS A 103 3.30 9.31 -15.69
N TRP A 104 4.63 9.44 -15.76
CA TRP A 104 5.45 9.91 -14.64
C TRP A 104 5.21 11.38 -14.28
N PHE A 105 4.69 12.18 -15.22
CA PHE A 105 4.29 13.57 -15.04
C PHE A 105 2.79 13.75 -14.83
N ARG A 106 2.08 12.75 -14.28
CA ARG A 106 0.65 12.83 -13.89
C ARG A 106 -0.29 13.12 -15.07
N ASP A 107 -0.01 12.50 -16.20
CA ASP A 107 -0.75 12.70 -17.46
C ASP A 107 -0.68 14.16 -17.97
N ALA A 108 0.39 14.89 -17.63
CA ALA A 108 0.61 16.26 -18.13
C ALA A 108 0.83 16.28 -19.66
N PRO A 109 0.39 17.35 -20.34
CA PRO A 109 0.66 17.55 -21.77
C PRO A 109 2.17 17.53 -22.03
N ALA A 110 2.59 16.86 -23.12
CA ALA A 110 4.00 16.73 -23.45
C ALA A 110 4.74 18.08 -23.61
N ALA A 111 4.03 19.12 -24.06
CA ALA A 111 4.57 20.49 -24.18
C ALA A 111 4.95 21.12 -22.82
N GLU A 112 4.34 20.68 -21.72
CA GLU A 112 4.68 21.15 -20.38
C GLU A 112 5.86 20.40 -19.75
N ILE A 113 6.26 19.27 -20.33
CA ILE A 113 7.40 18.46 -19.88
C ILE A 113 8.65 19.00 -20.57
N LYS A 114 9.32 19.93 -19.92
CA LYS A 114 10.56 20.54 -20.44
C LYS A 114 11.79 19.87 -19.88
N ARG A 115 12.97 20.25 -20.40
CA ARG A 115 14.26 19.64 -20.04
C ARG A 115 14.52 19.64 -18.53
N GLU A 116 14.23 20.74 -17.84
CA GLU A 116 14.44 20.84 -16.39
C GLU A 116 13.48 19.93 -15.59
N ASN A 117 12.25 19.71 -16.09
CA ASN A 117 11.32 18.78 -15.48
C ASN A 117 11.84 17.33 -15.61
N ALA A 118 12.41 16.96 -16.77
CA ALA A 118 13.01 15.65 -16.96
C ALA A 118 14.23 15.41 -16.05
N LYS A 119 15.07 16.43 -15.84
CA LYS A 119 16.16 16.37 -14.85
C LYS A 119 15.64 16.15 -13.43
N ASP A 120 14.58 16.86 -13.03
CA ASP A 120 13.95 16.65 -11.71
C ASP A 120 13.47 15.20 -11.54
N PHE A 121 12.89 14.62 -12.59
CA PHE A 121 12.48 13.21 -12.60
C PHE A 121 13.67 12.26 -12.42
N TYR A 122 14.75 12.44 -13.17
CA TYR A 122 15.93 11.57 -13.05
C TYR A 122 16.70 11.75 -11.74
N ARG A 123 16.76 12.97 -11.22
CA ARG A 123 17.33 13.25 -9.90
C ARG A 123 16.59 12.47 -8.82
N TRP A 124 15.27 12.48 -8.86
CA TRP A 124 14.50 11.63 -7.96
C TRP A 124 14.73 10.14 -8.24
N ALA A 125 14.56 9.69 -9.49
CA ALA A 125 14.51 8.27 -9.83
C ALA A 125 15.81 7.51 -9.55
N PHE A 126 16.97 8.15 -9.75
CA PHE A 126 18.27 7.48 -9.64
C PHE A 126 19.13 7.98 -8.47
N LEU A 127 18.95 9.22 -8.02
CA LEU A 127 19.72 9.79 -6.91
C LEU A 127 18.90 9.86 -5.62
N ASN A 128 17.57 9.88 -5.72
CA ASN A 128 16.66 10.06 -4.58
C ASN A 128 16.94 11.37 -3.80
N ILE A 129 17.33 12.43 -4.53
CA ILE A 129 17.65 13.75 -3.98
C ILE A 129 16.53 14.75 -4.33
N ALA A 130 16.11 15.54 -3.34
CA ALA A 130 15.11 16.59 -3.52
C ALA A 130 15.69 17.86 -4.16
N GLU A 131 16.81 18.35 -3.61
CA GLU A 131 17.42 19.61 -4.01
C GLU A 131 18.41 19.45 -5.18
N PRO A 132 18.55 20.46 -6.06
CA PRO A 132 19.60 20.48 -7.06
C PRO A 132 20.99 20.46 -6.42
N ASP A 133 21.87 19.61 -6.94
CA ASP A 133 23.27 19.55 -6.56
C ASP A 133 24.12 19.55 -7.84
N PRO A 134 24.96 20.60 -8.05
CA PRO A 134 25.81 20.72 -9.24
C PRO A 134 26.72 19.52 -9.49
N ALA A 135 27.04 18.73 -8.46
CA ALA A 135 27.87 17.53 -8.59
C ALA A 135 27.27 16.47 -9.54
N TYR A 136 25.94 16.49 -9.76
CA TYR A 136 25.25 15.51 -10.60
C TYR A 136 24.71 16.08 -11.91
N ASP A 137 24.91 17.37 -12.19
CA ASP A 137 24.34 18.02 -13.37
C ASP A 137 24.79 17.35 -14.67
N GLU A 138 26.07 16.95 -14.78
CA GLU A 138 26.59 16.21 -15.93
C GLU A 138 25.87 14.87 -16.14
N GLU A 139 25.61 14.12 -15.07
CA GLU A 139 24.93 12.83 -15.12
C GLU A 139 23.45 12.99 -15.48
N LEU A 140 22.78 14.01 -14.95
CA LEU A 140 21.38 14.32 -15.27
C LEU A 140 21.21 14.82 -16.71
N GLU A 141 22.17 15.61 -17.21
CA GLU A 141 22.22 16.01 -18.62
C GLU A 141 22.38 14.79 -19.53
N TYR A 142 23.25 13.85 -19.16
CA TYR A 142 23.43 12.60 -19.88
C TYR A 142 22.13 11.79 -19.95
N TYR A 143 21.46 11.53 -18.81
CA TYR A 143 20.19 10.79 -18.80
C TYR A 143 19.08 11.49 -19.59
N THR A 144 19.02 12.82 -19.51
CA THR A 144 18.04 13.61 -20.27
C THR A 144 18.31 13.53 -21.76
N GLY A 145 19.58 13.59 -22.19
CA GLY A 145 19.97 13.43 -23.59
C GLY A 145 19.64 12.05 -24.15
N GLU A 146 19.86 10.98 -23.39
CA GLU A 146 19.48 9.62 -23.80
C GLU A 146 17.95 9.46 -23.91
N MET A 147 17.18 10.18 -23.10
CA MET A 147 15.72 10.20 -23.22
C MET A 147 15.25 10.97 -24.47
N GLU A 148 15.88 12.10 -24.80
CA GLU A 148 15.59 12.83 -26.04
C GLU A 148 15.87 11.99 -27.29
N LYS A 149 16.95 11.21 -27.27
CA LYS A 149 17.24 10.23 -28.33
C LYS A 149 16.14 9.20 -28.47
N LEU A 150 15.64 8.67 -27.34
CA LEU A 150 14.56 7.68 -27.33
C LEU A 150 13.24 8.27 -27.83
N LEU A 151 12.93 9.53 -27.48
CA LEU A 151 11.76 10.26 -27.97
C LEU A 151 11.87 10.65 -29.46
N GLY A 152 13.07 10.62 -30.04
CA GLY A 152 13.31 11.13 -31.40
C GLY A 152 13.14 12.66 -31.54
N ARG A 153 13.07 13.40 -30.42
CA ARG A 153 12.94 14.86 -30.39
C ARG A 153 13.64 15.46 -29.18
N LYS A 154 14.05 16.72 -29.30
CA LYS A 154 14.57 17.48 -28.16
C LYS A 154 13.42 17.99 -27.29
N LEU A 155 13.62 17.99 -25.98
CA LEU A 155 12.72 18.64 -25.04
C LEU A 155 12.95 20.15 -25.12
N GLU A 156 11.89 20.94 -24.94
CA GLU A 156 12.02 22.39 -24.91
C GLU A 156 12.94 22.83 -23.76
N PRO A 157 13.77 23.86 -23.97
CA PRO A 157 14.61 24.39 -22.91
C PRO A 157 13.77 25.06 -21.81
N GLY A 158 14.31 25.05 -20.59
CA GLY A 158 13.69 25.65 -19.42
C GLY A 158 12.78 24.70 -18.64
N ARG A 159 11.91 25.29 -17.81
CA ARG A 159 11.03 24.59 -16.88
C ARG A 159 9.57 24.86 -17.26
N GLY A 160 8.81 23.80 -17.50
CA GLY A 160 7.37 23.85 -17.67
C GLY A 160 6.62 23.61 -16.35
N ASN A 161 5.29 23.62 -16.42
CA ASN A 161 4.41 23.48 -15.25
C ASN A 161 4.24 22.04 -14.77
N ALA A 162 4.69 21.05 -15.55
CA ALA A 162 4.54 19.64 -15.22
C ALA A 162 5.36 19.24 -13.97
N LYS A 163 4.75 18.46 -13.09
CA LYS A 163 5.40 17.93 -11.87
C LYS A 163 5.54 16.42 -11.97
N CYS A 164 6.77 15.92 -11.88
CA CYS A 164 6.99 14.48 -11.81
C CYS A 164 6.50 13.91 -10.48
N LEU A 165 6.14 12.63 -10.49
CA LEU A 165 5.92 11.85 -9.28
C LEU A 165 7.27 11.56 -8.62
N ARG A 166 7.45 11.97 -7.36
CA ARG A 166 8.65 11.64 -6.58
C ARG A 166 8.27 10.80 -5.36
N LEU A 167 8.06 9.50 -5.58
CA LEU A 167 7.37 8.61 -4.63
C LEU A 167 8.02 8.54 -3.23
N THR A 168 9.32 8.79 -3.14
CA THR A 168 10.10 8.76 -1.89
C THR A 168 10.25 10.13 -1.24
N LEU A 169 10.03 11.22 -1.98
CA LEU A 169 10.29 12.59 -1.51
C LEU A 169 9.00 13.40 -1.31
N ASP A 170 8.02 13.19 -2.18
CA ASP A 170 6.73 13.86 -2.09
C ASP A 170 5.95 13.33 -0.89
N LYS A 171 5.40 14.25 -0.09
CA LYS A 171 4.54 13.88 1.04
C LYS A 171 3.32 13.12 0.54
N VAL A 172 3.10 11.92 1.07
CA VAL A 172 1.89 11.15 0.82
C VAL A 172 0.82 11.63 1.79
N GLU A 173 -0.19 12.34 1.30
CA GLU A 173 -1.27 12.84 2.16
C GLU A 173 -2.00 11.68 2.85
N MET A 174 -1.81 11.58 4.17
CA MET A 174 -2.54 10.63 4.99
C MET A 174 -3.99 11.06 5.18
N LEU A 175 -4.91 10.25 4.68
CA LEU A 175 -6.33 10.34 4.97
C LEU A 175 -6.65 9.65 6.29
N HIS A 176 -7.54 10.25 7.07
CA HIS A 176 -8.05 9.62 8.28
C HIS A 176 -8.95 8.44 7.94
N ARG A 177 -8.64 7.29 8.52
CA ARG A 177 -9.50 6.11 8.51
C ARG A 177 -10.04 5.93 9.92
N SER A 178 -11.36 5.97 10.08
CA SER A 178 -12.03 5.88 11.38
C SER A 178 -11.79 4.54 12.08
N LEU A 179 -11.99 4.50 13.39
CA LEU A 179 -11.96 3.25 14.16
C LEU A 179 -12.97 2.25 13.60
N THR A 180 -14.15 2.74 13.18
CA THR A 180 -15.18 1.97 12.48
C THR A 180 -14.65 1.31 11.22
N TRP A 181 -13.88 2.03 10.38
CA TRP A 181 -13.27 1.42 9.20
C TRP A 181 -12.30 0.30 9.59
N TYR A 182 -11.45 0.52 10.59
CA TYR A 182 -10.53 -0.52 11.06
C TYR A 182 -11.25 -1.73 11.67
N LEU A 183 -12.40 -1.53 12.32
CA LEU A 183 -13.27 -2.62 12.77
C LEU A 183 -13.83 -3.42 11.58
N CYS A 184 -14.25 -2.76 10.50
CA CYS A 184 -14.67 -3.46 9.27
C CYS A 184 -13.52 -4.29 8.69
N VAL A 185 -12.30 -3.73 8.59
CA VAL A 185 -11.13 -4.48 8.12
C VAL A 185 -10.84 -5.67 9.02
N PHE A 186 -10.92 -5.49 10.35
CA PHE A 186 -10.74 -6.55 11.33
C PHE A 186 -11.75 -7.70 11.16
N ILE A 187 -13.03 -7.39 10.94
CA ILE A 187 -14.08 -8.39 10.66
C ILE A 187 -13.76 -9.16 9.38
N VAL A 188 -13.38 -8.46 8.30
CA VAL A 188 -13.03 -9.10 7.01
C VAL A 188 -11.80 -10.01 7.16
N ASP A 189 -10.77 -9.58 7.88
CA ASP A 189 -9.57 -10.38 8.15
C ASP A 189 -9.92 -11.63 9.00
N THR A 190 -10.83 -11.50 9.97
CA THR A 190 -11.32 -12.61 10.79
C THR A 190 -12.10 -13.63 9.95
N ILE A 191 -13.04 -13.17 9.11
CA ILE A 191 -13.78 -14.04 8.19
C ILE A 191 -12.82 -14.75 7.24
N THR A 192 -11.87 -14.01 6.67
CA THR A 192 -10.83 -14.57 5.78
C THR A 192 -10.04 -15.66 6.47
N SER A 193 -9.66 -15.43 7.72
CA SER A 193 -8.93 -16.39 8.54
C SER A 193 -9.73 -17.67 8.79
N ILE A 194 -11.01 -17.53 9.13
CA ILE A 194 -11.91 -18.68 9.33
C ILE A 194 -12.05 -19.48 8.04
N CYS A 195 -12.27 -18.81 6.90
CA CYS A 195 -12.38 -19.46 5.60
C CYS A 195 -11.09 -20.19 5.19
N LEU A 196 -9.93 -19.55 5.33
CA LEU A 196 -8.65 -20.19 4.99
C LEU A 196 -8.38 -21.40 5.88
N ARG A 197 -8.72 -21.31 7.17
CA ARG A 197 -8.63 -22.46 8.09
C ARG A 197 -9.57 -23.59 7.68
N TYR A 198 -10.80 -23.25 7.29
CA TYR A 198 -11.78 -24.21 6.76
C TYR A 198 -11.25 -24.93 5.51
N TYR A 199 -10.56 -24.21 4.63
CA TYR A 199 -9.87 -24.77 3.46
C TYR A 199 -8.50 -25.38 3.77
N SER A 200 -8.23 -25.80 5.01
CA SER A 200 -7.00 -26.52 5.41
C SER A 200 -5.70 -25.75 5.16
N PHE A 201 -5.73 -24.42 5.22
CA PHE A 201 -4.52 -23.62 5.35
C PHE A 201 -4.21 -23.38 6.83
N ASP A 202 -2.94 -23.53 7.19
CA ASP A 202 -2.40 -23.25 8.51
C ASP A 202 -1.76 -21.86 8.52
N PHE A 203 -2.11 -21.03 9.50
CA PHE A 203 -1.53 -19.70 9.63
C PHE A 203 -0.21 -19.76 10.41
N HIS A 204 0.89 -19.36 9.77
CA HIS A 204 2.20 -19.23 10.38
C HIS A 204 2.41 -17.80 10.89
N ARG A 205 2.49 -17.66 12.21
CA ARG A 205 2.65 -16.36 12.86
C ARG A 205 4.11 -16.01 13.16
N THR A 206 4.35 -14.72 13.40
CA THR A 206 5.61 -14.23 14.00
C THR A 206 5.52 -14.21 15.53
N SER A 207 6.48 -13.54 16.20
CA SER A 207 6.47 -13.36 17.66
C SER A 207 5.19 -12.66 18.14
N LEU A 208 4.65 -13.11 19.28
CA LEU A 208 3.47 -12.49 19.91
C LEU A 208 3.70 -11.02 20.24
N LEU A 209 4.93 -10.60 20.51
CA LEU A 209 5.24 -9.19 20.81
C LEU A 209 4.98 -8.27 19.61
N ARG A 210 5.14 -8.78 18.38
CA ARG A 210 4.84 -8.00 17.15
C ARG A 210 3.34 -7.86 16.89
N PHE A 211 2.48 -8.58 17.61
CA PHE A 211 1.04 -8.37 17.51
C PHE A 211 0.66 -6.92 17.82
N LEU A 212 1.35 -6.28 18.77
CA LEU A 212 1.08 -4.89 19.17
C LEU A 212 1.58 -3.86 18.16
N THR A 213 2.53 -4.22 17.30
CA THR A 213 3.05 -3.34 16.23
C THR A 213 2.22 -3.44 14.96
N ILE A 214 1.23 -4.34 14.90
CA ILE A 214 0.39 -4.57 13.74
C ILE A 214 -1.01 -4.03 14.00
N PHE A 215 -1.45 -3.09 13.15
CA PHE A 215 -2.79 -2.51 13.23
C PHE A 215 -3.51 -2.57 11.86
N PRO A 216 -4.76 -3.06 11.79
CA PRO A 216 -5.55 -3.65 12.88
C PRO A 216 -4.96 -4.99 13.35
N SER A 217 -5.14 -5.30 14.63
CA SER A 217 -4.50 -6.45 15.25
C SER A 217 -5.17 -7.76 14.83
N ARG A 218 -4.37 -8.81 14.53
CA ARG A 218 -4.90 -10.12 14.09
C ARG A 218 -5.02 -11.08 15.25
N LEU A 219 -6.21 -11.21 15.83
CA LEU A 219 -6.45 -12.09 17.00
C LEU A 219 -6.08 -13.56 16.72
N LEU A 220 -6.12 -14.00 15.45
CA LEU A 220 -5.70 -15.34 15.05
C LEU A 220 -4.27 -15.70 15.51
N THR A 221 -3.41 -14.69 15.68
CA THR A 221 -2.04 -14.84 16.20
C THR A 221 -2.01 -15.55 17.56
N PHE A 222 -3.05 -15.44 18.38
CA PHE A 222 -3.10 -16.13 19.67
C PHE A 222 -3.54 -17.60 19.58
N PHE A 223 -4.21 -17.98 18.50
CA PHE A 223 -4.82 -19.32 18.37
C PHE A 223 -3.98 -20.30 17.55
N THR A 224 -3.00 -19.81 16.78
CA THR A 224 -2.12 -20.69 16.01
C THR A 224 -0.87 -21.10 16.80
N THR A 225 -0.52 -22.38 16.69
CA THR A 225 0.73 -22.97 17.21
C THR A 225 1.85 -22.94 16.18
N TYR A 226 1.55 -22.65 14.91
CA TYR A 226 2.54 -22.66 13.83
C TYR A 226 3.35 -21.37 13.81
N HIS A 227 4.68 -21.53 13.84
CA HIS A 227 5.63 -20.42 13.79
C HIS A 227 6.19 -20.23 12.38
N SER A 228 6.30 -18.98 11.98
CA SER A 228 7.06 -18.59 10.80
C SER A 228 8.57 -18.68 11.13
N PRO A 229 9.37 -19.32 10.27
CA PRO A 229 10.83 -19.29 10.41
C PRO A 229 11.40 -17.90 10.14
N ALA A 230 10.66 -17.04 9.44
CA ALA A 230 11.05 -15.67 9.17
C ALA A 230 10.59 -14.72 10.29
N LYS A 231 11.45 -13.77 10.67
CA LYS A 231 11.20 -12.86 11.81
C LYS A 231 9.99 -11.93 11.59
N THR A 232 9.72 -11.55 10.35
CA THR A 232 8.81 -10.45 9.97
C THR A 232 7.68 -10.89 9.03
N LEU A 233 7.73 -12.13 8.54
CA LEU A 233 6.79 -12.62 7.54
C LEU A 233 5.74 -13.51 8.19
N THR A 234 4.47 -13.19 7.96
CA THR A 234 3.33 -14.05 8.26
C THR A 234 2.77 -14.60 6.95
N TYR A 235 2.27 -15.83 6.97
CA TYR A 235 1.72 -16.48 5.78
C TYR A 235 0.75 -17.60 6.15
N TRP A 236 -0.10 -17.96 5.20
CA TRP A 236 -0.92 -19.16 5.23
C TRP A 236 -0.22 -20.25 4.43
N TYR A 237 -0.23 -21.47 4.94
CA TYR A 237 0.48 -22.59 4.35
C TYR A 237 -0.37 -23.83 4.30
N ARG A 238 -0.29 -24.53 3.17
CA ARG A 238 -0.79 -25.88 3.00
C ARG A 238 0.40 -26.77 2.60
N PRO A 239 0.62 -27.91 3.29
CA PRO A 239 1.71 -28.83 2.95
C PRO A 239 1.67 -29.33 1.51
N HIS A 240 2.82 -29.35 0.85
CA HIS A 240 2.99 -29.96 -0.47
C HIS A 240 3.23 -31.46 -0.32
N THR A 241 2.40 -32.28 -0.97
CA THR A 241 2.47 -33.75 -0.92
C THR A 241 2.48 -34.40 -2.30
N SER A 242 2.16 -33.66 -3.36
CA SER A 242 2.29 -34.13 -4.73
C SER A 242 3.76 -34.41 -5.08
N ARG A 243 4.02 -35.44 -5.87
CA ARG A 243 5.37 -35.73 -6.42
C ARG A 243 5.53 -35.25 -7.86
N THR A 244 4.45 -34.83 -8.49
CA THR A 244 4.39 -34.51 -9.92
C THR A 244 4.11 -33.05 -10.20
N ARG A 245 3.55 -32.31 -9.23
CA ARG A 245 3.24 -30.88 -9.35
C ARG A 245 4.25 -30.03 -8.59
N LEU A 246 4.45 -28.79 -9.02
CA LEU A 246 5.31 -27.82 -8.33
C LEU A 246 4.56 -27.12 -7.19
N PRO A 247 5.21 -26.68 -6.10
CA PRO A 247 4.57 -25.86 -5.07
C PRO A 247 4.18 -24.47 -5.61
N ILE A 248 3.13 -23.88 -5.03
CA ILE A 248 2.62 -22.56 -5.44
C ILE A 248 2.92 -21.51 -4.37
N LEU A 249 3.50 -20.38 -4.78
CA LEU A 249 3.64 -19.18 -3.97
C LEU A 249 2.64 -18.12 -4.46
N PHE A 250 1.64 -17.81 -3.62
CA PHE A 250 0.65 -16.79 -3.89
C PHE A 250 0.96 -15.49 -3.15
N ILE A 251 1.10 -14.39 -3.90
CA ILE A 251 1.37 -13.05 -3.37
C ILE A 251 0.23 -12.14 -3.79
N HIS A 252 -0.57 -11.67 -2.82
CA HIS A 252 -1.67 -10.75 -3.10
C HIS A 252 -1.15 -9.31 -3.32
N GLY A 253 -1.90 -8.52 -4.09
CA GLY A 253 -1.62 -7.09 -4.30
C GLY A 253 -2.08 -6.20 -3.14
N ILE A 254 -2.04 -4.88 -3.34
CA ILE A 254 -2.53 -3.90 -2.37
C ILE A 254 -4.07 -3.99 -2.29
N GLY A 255 -4.64 -4.08 -1.08
CA GLY A 255 -6.08 -4.21 -0.90
C GLY A 255 -6.47 -4.67 0.50
N ILE A 256 -7.60 -5.38 0.61
CA ILE A 256 -8.18 -5.87 1.88
C ILE A 256 -7.65 -7.26 2.28
N GLY A 257 -6.37 -7.53 1.97
CA GLY A 257 -5.74 -8.82 2.24
C GLY A 257 -6.22 -9.95 1.32
N LEU A 258 -6.31 -11.17 1.88
CA LEU A 258 -6.60 -12.40 1.12
C LEU A 258 -8.09 -12.62 0.82
N TYR A 259 -9.00 -11.81 1.38
CA TYR A 259 -10.46 -12.00 1.24
C TYR A 259 -10.93 -12.19 -0.22
N PRO A 260 -10.52 -11.34 -1.19
CA PRO A 260 -10.99 -11.49 -2.58
C PRO A 260 -10.52 -12.79 -3.25
N TYR A 261 -9.52 -13.46 -2.67
CA TYR A 261 -8.85 -14.61 -3.25
C TYR A 261 -9.28 -15.93 -2.58
N ILE A 262 -10.16 -15.89 -1.58
CA ILE A 262 -10.60 -17.10 -0.86
C ILE A 262 -11.15 -18.15 -1.82
N LYS A 263 -12.03 -17.75 -2.75
CA LYS A 263 -12.60 -18.68 -3.74
C LYS A 263 -11.52 -19.31 -4.61
N PHE A 264 -10.62 -18.49 -5.15
CA PHE A 264 -9.50 -18.98 -5.97
C PHE A 264 -8.62 -19.97 -5.19
N LEU A 265 -8.27 -19.66 -3.94
CA LEU A 265 -7.46 -20.54 -3.09
C LEU A 265 -8.21 -21.83 -2.69
N ALA A 266 -9.53 -21.76 -2.54
CA ALA A 266 -10.39 -22.90 -2.28
C ALA A 266 -10.50 -23.83 -3.50
N ASP A 267 -10.71 -23.26 -4.69
CA ASP A 267 -10.82 -24.01 -5.94
C ASP A 267 -9.50 -24.75 -6.24
N LEU A 268 -8.37 -24.07 -6.04
CA LEU A 268 -7.03 -24.66 -6.13
C LEU A 268 -6.84 -25.86 -5.17
N ASN A 269 -7.45 -25.81 -3.98
CA ASN A 269 -7.43 -26.92 -3.05
C ASN A 269 -8.36 -28.08 -3.46
N ALA A 270 -9.54 -27.76 -4.01
CA ALA A 270 -10.55 -28.74 -4.41
C ALA A 270 -10.15 -29.56 -5.64
N GLU A 271 -9.50 -28.94 -6.62
CA GLU A 271 -8.99 -29.63 -7.82
C GLU A 271 -7.90 -30.67 -7.47
N ASP A 272 -7.08 -30.36 -6.47
CA ASP A 272 -6.06 -31.29 -5.96
C ASP A 272 -6.63 -32.44 -5.12
N GLY A 273 -7.78 -32.25 -4.46
CA GLY A 273 -8.41 -33.28 -3.64
C GLY A 273 -8.86 -34.51 -4.43
N LYS A 274 -8.89 -34.41 -5.76
CA LYS A 274 -9.27 -35.47 -6.71
C LYS A 274 -8.06 -36.19 -7.32
N ASP A 275 -6.83 -35.75 -7.04
CA ASP A 275 -5.61 -36.34 -7.61
C ASP A 275 -5.09 -37.48 -6.71
N PRO A 276 -5.03 -38.74 -7.19
CA PRO A 276 -4.52 -39.86 -6.41
C PRO A 276 -3.01 -39.77 -6.11
N LEU A 277 -2.28 -38.83 -6.72
CA LEU A 277 -0.82 -38.67 -6.58
C LEU A 277 -0.39 -37.62 -5.52
N GLY A 278 -1.33 -37.06 -4.77
CA GLY A 278 -1.08 -36.13 -3.66
C GLY A 278 -1.42 -34.66 -3.97
N ARG A 279 -1.42 -33.83 -2.93
CA ARG A 279 -1.92 -32.44 -2.94
C ARG A 279 -0.82 -31.42 -3.24
N GLN A 280 -1.11 -30.38 -4.02
CA GLN A 280 -0.18 -29.28 -4.29
C GLN A 280 -0.15 -28.31 -3.09
N GLY A 281 1.01 -28.17 -2.45
CA GLY A 281 1.17 -27.19 -1.38
C GLY A 281 1.14 -25.77 -1.91
N ALA A 282 0.55 -24.88 -1.13
CA ALA A 282 0.43 -23.47 -1.44
C ALA A 282 0.77 -22.61 -0.22
N ALA A 283 1.61 -21.60 -0.42
CA ALA A 283 1.88 -20.56 0.56
C ALA A 283 1.26 -19.25 0.09
N ALA A 284 0.35 -18.67 0.86
CA ALA A 284 -0.24 -17.37 0.61
C ALA A 284 0.32 -16.36 1.60
N ARG A 285 1.12 -15.42 1.09
CA ARG A 285 1.70 -14.35 1.92
C ARG A 285 0.60 -13.44 2.42
N THR A 286 0.57 -13.16 3.72
CA THR A 286 -0.18 -12.01 4.25
C THR A 286 0.72 -10.78 4.19
N SER A 287 0.17 -9.65 3.72
CA SER A 287 0.81 -8.37 3.40
C SER A 287 2.14 -8.09 4.12
N PRO A 288 3.15 -7.48 3.45
CA PRO A 288 4.22 -6.83 4.18
C PRO A 288 3.60 -5.83 5.17
N HIS A 289 3.82 -6.08 6.46
CA HIS A 289 3.70 -5.02 7.44
C HIS A 289 4.94 -4.15 7.25
N PHE A 290 4.75 -2.83 7.16
CA PHE A 290 5.87 -1.91 7.24
C PHE A 290 6.56 -2.18 8.58
N ASP A 291 7.77 -2.73 8.50
CA ASP A 291 8.62 -2.95 9.66
C ASP A 291 9.06 -1.56 10.13
N GLU A 292 8.73 -1.19 11.37
CA GLU A 292 9.11 0.10 11.97
C GLU A 292 10.58 0.10 12.46
N SER A 293 11.40 -0.82 11.97
CA SER A 293 12.82 -0.95 12.32
C SER A 293 13.72 -1.00 11.10
N THR A 294 13.89 0.14 10.43
CA THR A 294 15.12 0.51 9.71
C THR A 294 15.25 2.01 9.71
#